data_AF-M4E7J1-F1
#
_entry.id   AF-M4E7J1-F1
#
_cell.length_a   1.000
_cell.length_b   1.000
_cell.length_c   1.000
_cell.angle_alpha   90.00
_cell.angle_beta   90.00
_cell.angle_gamma   90.00
#
_symmetry.space_group_name_H-M   'P 1'
#
loop_
_entity.id
_entity.type
_entity.pdbx_description
1 polymer ?
#
loop_
_entity_poly.entity_id
_entity_poly.type
_entity_poly.pdbx_seq_one_letter_code
_entity_poly.pdbx_strand_id
1 'polypeptide(L)'
;MEEPKASGRIICSSSVAHWSEIIEMLRPKYPLYPFETQCGSEEGRDMPHSLDTRKIHELGFGSFKSLAEMFDDCIKCFQDKGLL
;
A
#
# COMPACT_ATOMS: atom_id res chain seq x y z
N MET A 1 15.35 16.78 -4.77
CA MET A 1 16.70 16.93 -5.33
C MET A 1 17.15 15.54 -5.72
N GLU A 2 17.74 15.36 -6.89
CA GLU A 2 18.24 14.07 -7.35
C GLU A 2 19.51 13.70 -6.57
N GLU A 3 19.71 12.41 -6.25
CA GLU A 3 20.84 11.94 -5.47
C GLU A 3 21.92 11.34 -6.39
N PRO A 4 23.08 12.01 -6.59
CA PRO A 4 24.13 11.54 -7.50
C PRO A 4 24.81 10.24 -7.06
N LYS A 5 24.71 9.84 -5.79
CA LYS A 5 25.25 8.56 -5.29
C LYS A 5 24.34 7.36 -5.57
N ALA A 6 23.12 7.59 -6.04
CA ALA A 6 22.19 6.51 -6.36
C ALA A 6 22.78 5.62 -7.48
N SER A 7 22.87 4.31 -7.22
CA SER A 7 23.47 3.36 -8.15
C SER A 7 22.86 1.97 -8.02
N GLY A 8 22.84 1.20 -9.12
CA GLY A 8 22.23 -0.13 -9.17
C GLY A 8 20.72 -0.11 -8.93
N ARG A 9 20.19 -1.19 -8.34
CA ARG A 9 18.75 -1.33 -8.04
C ARG A 9 18.44 -0.79 -6.64
N ILE A 10 17.27 -0.17 -6.49
CA ILE A 10 16.75 0.39 -5.23
C ILE A 10 15.31 -0.07 -5.10
N ILE A 11 14.95 -0.66 -3.95
CA ILE A 11 13.58 -1.04 -3.67
C ILE A 11 12.83 0.19 -3.13
N CYS A 12 11.69 0.49 -3.75
CA CYS A 12 10.76 1.54 -3.33
C CYS A 12 9.41 0.88 -3.04
N SER A 13 9.27 0.34 -1.83
CA SER A 13 8.03 -0.25 -1.34
C SER A 13 7.90 0.06 0.15
N SER A 14 6.67 0.22 0.63
CA SER A 14 6.39 0.56 2.03
C SER A 14 6.09 -0.71 2.82
N SER A 15 4.97 -0.74 3.56
CA SER A 15 4.48 -1.91 4.26
C SER A 15 3.82 -2.91 3.31
N VAL A 16 4.02 -4.19 3.60
CA VAL A 16 3.25 -5.30 3.04
C VAL A 16 2.07 -5.57 3.95
N ALA A 17 0.89 -5.79 3.38
CA ALA A 17 -0.30 -6.18 4.11
C ALA A 17 -1.05 -7.25 3.29
N HIS A 18 -1.60 -8.23 3.98
CA HIS A 18 -2.53 -9.19 3.41
C HIS A 18 -3.83 -8.48 3.00
N TRP A 19 -4.53 -9.04 2.03
CA TRP A 19 -5.79 -8.50 1.53
C TRP A 19 -6.83 -8.28 2.64
N SER A 20 -6.92 -9.19 3.61
CA SER A 20 -7.86 -9.06 4.72
C SER A 20 -7.57 -7.84 5.58
N GLU A 21 -6.28 -7.54 5.82
CA GLU A 21 -5.86 -6.37 6.59
C GLU A 21 -6.24 -5.07 5.85
N ILE A 22 -6.14 -5.05 4.52
CA ILE A 22 -6.60 -3.92 3.70
C ILE A 22 -8.11 -3.73 3.84
N ILE A 23 -8.90 -4.80 3.79
CA ILE A 23 -10.36 -4.70 3.96
C ILE A 23 -10.74 -4.24 5.37
N GLU A 24 -10.10 -4.79 6.39
CA GLU A 24 -10.33 -4.38 7.79
C GLU A 24 -10.00 -2.91 8.01
N MET A 25 -8.97 -2.39 7.35
CA MET A 25 -8.61 -0.98 7.37
C MET A 25 -9.64 -0.08 6.67
N LEU A 26 -10.19 -0.52 5.51
CA LEU A 26 -11.09 0.30 4.69
C LEU A 26 -12.54 0.27 5.16
N ARG A 27 -13.02 -0.86 5.67
CA ARG A 27 -14.42 -1.08 6.02
C ARG A 27 -15.00 -0.03 6.99
N PRO A 28 -14.29 0.40 8.06
CA PRO A 28 -14.81 1.43 8.96
C PRO A 28 -14.93 2.82 8.30
N LYS A 29 -14.06 3.13 7.33
CA LYS A 29 -14.03 4.43 6.65
C LYS A 29 -15.02 4.53 5.50
N TYR A 30 -15.22 3.42 4.78
CA TYR A 30 -16.06 3.36 3.58
C TYR A 30 -17.17 2.29 3.69
N PRO A 31 -18.01 2.29 4.75
CA PRO A 31 -18.90 1.17 5.07
C PRO A 31 -19.97 0.87 4.01
N LEU A 32 -20.22 1.80 3.08
CA LEU A 32 -21.21 1.63 2.00
C LEU A 32 -20.64 0.91 0.77
N TYR A 33 -19.33 0.67 0.72
CA TYR A 33 -18.71 -0.02 -0.40
C TYR A 33 -18.88 -1.53 -0.29
N PRO A 34 -19.03 -2.23 -1.43
CA PRO A 34 -19.21 -3.68 -1.44
C PRO A 34 -17.86 -4.36 -1.17
N PHE A 35 -17.62 -4.68 0.11
CA PHE A 35 -16.45 -5.47 0.50
C PHE A 35 -16.78 -6.96 0.47
N GLU A 36 -15.89 -7.72 -0.15
CA GLU A 36 -15.91 -9.17 -0.07
C GLU A 36 -15.50 -9.66 1.33
N THR A 37 -15.99 -10.84 1.69
CA THR A 37 -15.66 -11.50 2.97
C THR A 37 -14.64 -12.62 2.83
N GLN A 38 -14.32 -13.02 1.60
CA GLN A 38 -13.46 -14.17 1.29
C GLN A 38 -12.36 -13.78 0.28
N CYS A 39 -11.12 -14.16 0.57
CA CYS A 39 -9.96 -13.92 -0.28
C CYS A 39 -9.84 -14.98 -1.38
N GLY A 40 -10.88 -15.13 -2.20
CA GLY A 40 -11.00 -16.19 -3.21
C GLY A 40 -11.60 -17.49 -2.66
N SER A 41 -11.67 -18.51 -3.54
CA SER A 41 -12.28 -19.81 -3.22
C SER A 41 -11.34 -20.81 -2.54
N GLU A 42 -10.03 -20.58 -2.60
CA GLU A 42 -8.99 -21.45 -2.05
C GLU A 42 -8.11 -20.67 -1.08
N GLU A 43 -7.60 -21.35 -0.04
CA GLU A 43 -6.63 -20.75 0.87
C GLU A 43 -5.28 -20.53 0.15
N GLY A 44 -4.93 -19.26 -0.03
CA GLY A 44 -3.62 -18.86 -0.55
C GLY A 44 -2.50 -19.06 0.47
N ARG A 45 -1.26 -19.07 -0.02
CA ARG A 45 -0.09 -19.02 0.87
C ARG A 45 0.09 -17.60 1.41
N ASP A 46 -0.42 -17.35 2.60
CA ASP A 46 -0.19 -16.11 3.32
C ASP A 46 1.13 -16.19 4.12
N MET A 47 2.25 -16.09 3.40
CA MET A 47 3.57 -16.08 4.03
C MET A 47 4.01 -14.64 4.31
N PRO A 48 4.20 -14.27 5.59
CA PRO A 48 4.69 -12.95 5.94
C PRO A 48 6.04 -12.70 5.28
N HIS A 49 6.15 -11.54 4.63
CA HIS A 49 7.38 -11.12 4.01
C HIS A 49 7.52 -9.60 4.12
N SER A 50 8.76 -9.14 3.98
CA SER A 50 9.09 -7.73 3.95
C SER A 50 10.11 -7.47 2.87
N LEU A 51 10.19 -6.21 2.45
CA LEU A 51 11.14 -5.75 1.46
C LEU A 51 12.15 -4.84 2.14
N ASP A 52 13.45 -5.10 1.91
CA ASP A 52 14.51 -4.26 2.45
C ASP A 52 14.62 -2.95 1.67
N THR A 53 14.17 -1.87 2.29
CA THR A 53 14.20 -0.52 1.73
C THR A 53 15.29 0.35 2.32
N ARG A 54 16.22 -0.20 3.11
CA ARG A 54 17.29 0.59 3.77
C ARG A 54 18.05 1.47 2.79
N LYS A 55 18.37 0.94 1.61
CA LYS A 55 19.12 1.65 0.57
C LYS A 55 18.46 2.96 0.13
N ILE A 56 17.13 3.03 0.04
CA ILE A 56 16.47 4.28 -0.39
C ILE A 56 16.52 5.33 0.74
N HIS A 57 16.37 4.90 1.99
CA HIS A 57 16.46 5.77 3.16
C HIS A 57 17.88 6.29 3.41
N GLU A 58 18.90 5.46 3.19
CA GLU A 58 20.31 5.85 3.24
C GLU A 58 20.67 6.91 2.19
N LEU A 59 19.92 6.96 1.08
CA LEU A 59 20.02 7.99 0.03
C LEU A 59 19.19 9.24 0.35
N GLY A 60 18.64 9.36 1.56
CA GLY A 60 17.92 10.55 2.02
C GLY A 60 16.41 10.54 1.73
N PHE A 61 15.84 9.42 1.27
CA PHE A 61 14.39 9.30 1.20
C PHE A 61 13.77 9.29 2.60
N GLY A 62 12.76 10.14 2.80
CA GLY A 62 12.03 10.26 4.07
C GLY A 62 11.12 9.07 4.34
N SER A 63 9.90 9.32 4.80
CA SER A 63 8.90 8.28 5.05
C SER A 63 8.05 7.99 3.81
N PHE A 64 7.65 6.73 3.66
CA PHE A 64 6.54 6.39 2.78
C PHE A 64 5.22 6.89 3.38
N LYS A 65 4.21 7.09 2.52
CA LYS A 65 2.82 7.19 2.98
C LYS A 65 2.40 5.87 3.64
N SER A 66 1.50 5.94 4.60
CA SER A 66 0.84 4.74 5.14
C SER A 66 -0.12 4.14 4.11
N LEU A 67 -0.44 2.85 4.24
CA LEU A 67 -1.47 2.21 3.40
C LEU A 67 -2.81 2.95 3.50
N ALA A 68 -3.20 3.37 4.70
CA ALA A 68 -4.43 4.13 4.91
C ALA A 68 -4.47 5.42 4.07
N GLU A 69 -3.39 6.21 4.11
CA GLU A 69 -3.29 7.44 3.30
C GLU A 69 -3.28 7.14 1.80
N MET A 70 -2.57 6.10 1.36
CA MET A 70 -2.52 5.72 -0.06
C MET A 70 -3.91 5.36 -0.60
N PHE A 71 -4.67 4.55 0.15
CA PHE A 71 -6.02 4.16 -0.26
C PHE A 71 -7.01 5.33 -0.15
N ASP A 72 -6.95 6.13 0.91
CA ASP A 72 -7.83 7.29 1.07
C ASP A 72 -7.63 8.30 -0.08
N ASP A 73 -6.38 8.61 -0.44
CA ASP A 73 -6.05 9.49 -1.56
C ASP A 73 -6.57 8.94 -2.90
N CYS A 74 -6.44 7.62 -3.11
CA CYS A 74 -6.89 6.93 -4.31
C CYS A 74 -8.42 6.98 -4.45
N ILE A 75 -9.14 6.58 -3.40
CA ILE A 75 -10.61 6.56 -3.38
C ILE A 75 -11.15 7.97 -3.58
N LYS A 76 -10.60 8.95 -2.87
CA LYS A 76 -11.00 10.35 -3.04
C LYS A 76 -10.78 10.85 -4.47
N CYS A 77 -9.62 10.56 -5.06
CA CYS A 77 -9.34 10.92 -6.45
C CYS A 77 -10.36 10.33 -7.44
N PHE A 78 -10.80 9.09 -7.21
CA PHE A 78 -11.82 8.45 -8.05
C PHE A 78 -13.21 9.03 -7.84
N GLN A 79 -13.61 9.32 -6.61
CA GLN A 79 -14.87 10.03 -6.30
C GLN A 79 -14.92 11.42 -6.95
N ASP A 80 -13.84 12.20 -6.81
CA ASP A 80 -13.74 13.55 -7.39
C ASP A 80 -13.83 13.53 -8.93
N LYS A 81 -13.48 12.41 -9.55
CA LYS A 81 -13.56 12.19 -11.01
C LYS A 81 -14.84 11.47 -11.46
N GLY A 82 -15.71 11.07 -10.54
CA GLY A 82 -16.92 10.30 -10.85
C GLY A 82 -16.65 8.88 -11.36
N LEU A 83 -15.53 8.28 -10.93
CA LEU A 83 -15.14 6.90 -11.27
C LEU A 83 -15.50 5.89 -10.16
N LEU A 84 -15.86 6.38 -8.98
CA LEU A 84 -16.37 5.66 -7.81
C LEU A 84 -17.51 6.44 -7.16
#